data_AF-A0A350EXY1-F1
#
_entry.id   AF-A0A350EXY1-F1
#
_cell.length_a   1.000
_cell.length_b   1.000
_cell.length_c   1.000
_cell.angle_alpha   90.00
_cell.angle_beta   90.00
_cell.angle_gamma   90.00
#
_symmetry.space_group_name_H-M   'P 1'
#
loop_
_entity.id
_entity.type
_entity.pdbx_description
1 polymer ?
#
loop_
_entity_poly.entity_id
_entity_poly.type
_entity_poly.pdbx_seq_one_letter_code
_entity_poly.pdbx_strand_id
1 'polypeptide(L)'
;MSTLTHGSPEFDRRYRELNDALICEANKLIPVTWRRARLKLVATWHEATGSRSIQHHLENAETGEQTQSFSPALFEFSDRLHRLFCESQSHWRSAEIELQRGANGRLESAETNYSY
;
A
#
# COMPACT_ATOMS: atom_id res chain seq x y z
N MET A 1 -25.70 9.91 -2.95
CA MET A 1 -24.25 9.75 -2.68
C MET A 1 -24.14 8.88 -1.45
N SER A 2 -23.70 7.63 -1.59
CA SER A 2 -23.50 6.73 -0.46
C SER A 2 -22.14 7.04 0.17
N THR A 3 -22.13 7.46 1.44
CA THR A 3 -20.89 7.59 2.21
C THR A 3 -20.33 6.20 2.46
N LEU A 4 -19.13 5.92 1.96
CA LEU A 4 -18.38 4.74 2.38
C LEU A 4 -18.01 4.90 3.86
N THR A 5 -18.10 3.83 4.62
CA THR A 5 -17.67 3.84 6.03
C THR A 5 -16.65 2.73 6.20
N HIS A 6 -15.62 2.97 7.00
CA HIS A 6 -14.64 1.94 7.32
C HIS A 6 -15.34 0.74 7.98
N GLY A 7 -15.11 -0.47 7.48
CA GLY A 7 -15.83 -1.69 7.90
C GLY A 7 -17.18 -1.91 7.21
N SER A 8 -17.52 -1.10 6.20
CA SER A 8 -18.66 -1.40 5.32
C SER A 8 -18.28 -2.46 4.27
N PRO A 9 -19.21 -3.33 3.84
CA PRO A 9 -18.93 -4.36 2.84
C PRO A 9 -18.38 -3.81 1.50
N GLU A 10 -18.79 -2.60 1.13
CA GLU A 10 -18.31 -1.93 -0.08
C GLU A 10 -16.85 -1.45 0.06
N PHE A 11 -16.51 -0.90 1.23
CA PHE A 11 -15.14 -0.52 1.56
C PHE A 11 -14.25 -1.76 1.54
N ASP A 12 -14.64 -2.83 2.21
CA ASP A 12 -13.86 -4.05 2.31
C ASP A 12 -13.65 -4.70 0.94
N ARG A 13 -14.66 -4.68 0.07
CA ARG A 13 -14.54 -5.14 -1.32
C ARG A 13 -13.53 -4.31 -2.10
N ARG A 14 -13.67 -2.98 -2.13
CA ARG A 14 -12.76 -2.08 -2.86
C ARG A 14 -11.35 -2.17 -2.31
N TYR A 15 -11.20 -2.31 -1.00
CA TYR A 15 -9.93 -2.49 -0.32
C TYR A 15 -9.26 -3.80 -0.76
N ARG A 16 -10.01 -4.91 -0.82
CA ARG A 16 -9.50 -6.20 -1.30
C ARG A 16 -9.03 -6.13 -2.75
N GLU A 17 -9.83 -5.53 -3.63
CA GLU A 17 -9.45 -5.32 -5.04
C GLU A 17 -8.15 -4.50 -5.18
N LEU A 18 -7.98 -3.47 -4.34
CA LEU A 18 -6.73 -2.70 -4.28
C LEU A 18 -5.56 -3.55 -3.78
N ASN A 19 -5.79 -4.39 -2.77
CA ASN A 19 -4.75 -5.25 -2.20
C ASN A 19 -4.29 -6.31 -3.21
N ASP A 20 -5.21 -6.91 -3.96
CA ASP A 20 -4.89 -7.88 -5.01
C ASP A 20 -4.08 -7.23 -6.15
N ALA A 21 -4.46 -6.01 -6.55
CA ALA A 21 -3.71 -5.23 -7.53
C ALA A 21 -2.28 -4.91 -7.05
N LEU A 22 -2.14 -4.53 -5.78
CA LEU A 22 -0.84 -4.31 -5.15
C LEU A 22 0.01 -5.57 -5.19
N ILE A 23 -0.52 -6.73 -4.78
CA ILE A 23 0.20 -8.01 -4.80
C ILE A 23 0.68 -8.34 -6.22
N CYS A 24 -0.15 -8.12 -7.23
CA CYS A 24 0.21 -8.36 -8.62
C CYS A 24 1.38 -7.49 -9.09
N GLU A 25 1.35 -6.19 -8.78
CA GLU A 25 2.43 -5.26 -9.12
C GLU A 25 3.70 -5.50 -8.31
N ALA A 26 3.55 -5.78 -7.01
CA ALA A 26 4.63 -6.12 -6.10
C ALA A 26 5.38 -7.38 -6.57
N ASN A 27 4.69 -8.38 -7.11
CA ASN A 27 5.31 -9.57 -7.70
C ASN A 27 6.22 -9.26 -8.90
N LYS A 28 5.98 -8.15 -9.62
CA LYS A 28 6.81 -7.72 -10.77
C LYS A 28 8.04 -6.93 -10.32
N LEU A 29 7.92 -6.19 -9.22
CA LEU A 29 8.96 -5.27 -8.73
C LEU A 29 9.91 -5.92 -7.73
N ILE A 30 9.39 -6.77 -6.84
CA ILE A 30 10.17 -7.36 -5.75
C ILE A 30 10.98 -8.53 -6.27
N PRO A 31 12.32 -8.53 -6.07
CA PRO A 31 13.17 -9.64 -6.44
C PRO A 31 12.65 -10.98 -5.91
N VAL A 32 12.76 -12.03 -6.73
CA VAL A 32 12.30 -13.38 -6.36
C VAL A 32 13.05 -13.91 -5.13
N THR A 33 14.27 -13.42 -4.89
CA THR A 33 15.08 -13.75 -3.71
C THR A 33 14.51 -13.21 -2.40
N TRP A 34 13.64 -12.19 -2.44
CA TRP A 34 13.02 -11.63 -1.25
C TRP A 34 11.83 -12.49 -0.83
N ARG A 35 11.92 -13.13 0.34
CA ARG A 35 10.81 -13.90 0.93
C ARG A 35 9.79 -13.01 1.62
N ARG A 36 10.26 -11.93 2.24
CA ARG A 36 9.44 -10.92 2.90
C ARG A 36 9.86 -9.54 2.45
N ALA A 37 8.90 -8.73 2.05
CA ALA A 37 9.11 -7.33 1.70
C ALA A 37 8.19 -6.45 2.52
N ARG A 38 8.66 -5.25 2.85
CA ARG A 38 7.88 -4.24 3.55
C ARG A 38 7.76 -3.01 2.66
N LEU A 39 6.53 -2.65 2.31
CA LEU A 39 6.20 -1.41 1.64
C LEU A 39 5.65 -0.43 2.69
N LYS A 40 6.42 0.62 2.97
CA LYS A 40 6.00 1.71 3.85
C LYS A 40 5.57 2.92 3.02
N LEU A 41 4.35 3.38 3.27
CA LEU A 41 3.75 4.56 2.70
C LEU A 41 3.67 5.62 3.79
N VAL A 42 4.35 6.75 3.62
CA VAL A 42 4.31 7.87 4.56
C VAL A 42 3.63 9.04 3.89
N ALA A 43 2.47 9.43 4.44
CA ALA A 43 1.73 10.57 3.95
C ALA A 43 2.12 11.84 4.71
N THR A 44 2.57 12.84 3.97
CA THR A 44 2.91 14.15 4.49
C THR A 44 1.96 15.18 3.90
N TRP A 45 1.36 15.99 4.78
CA TRP A 45 0.57 17.14 4.38
C TRP A 45 1.47 18.38 4.28
N HIS A 46 1.42 19.07 3.15
CA HIS A 46 2.15 20.31 2.93
C HIS A 46 1.18 21.48 3.04
N GLU A 47 1.18 22.16 4.18
CA GLU A 47 0.26 23.26 4.46
C GLU A 47 0.39 24.42 3.45
N ALA A 48 1.62 24.69 3.00
CA ALA A 48 1.91 25.79 2.06
C ALA A 48 1.25 25.62 0.69
N THR A 49 1.03 24.38 0.24
CA THR A 49 0.44 24.07 -1.07
C THR A 49 -0.95 23.45 -0.96
N GLY A 50 -1.39 23.11 0.25
CA GLY A 50 -2.59 22.29 0.45
C GLY A 50 -2.49 20.90 -0.19
N SER A 51 -1.27 20.44 -0.47
CA SER A 51 -1.02 19.18 -1.18
C SER A 51 -0.60 18.08 -0.22
N ARG A 52 -1.02 16.85 -0.51
CA ARG A 52 -0.54 15.64 0.17
C ARG A 52 0.48 14.94 -0.73
N SER A 53 1.65 14.62 -0.17
CA SER A 53 2.62 13.74 -0.81
C SER A 53 2.67 12.41 -0.09
N ILE A 54 2.79 11.31 -0.83
CA ILE A 54 3.02 9.98 -0.24
C ILE A 54 4.43 9.56 -0.63
N GLN A 55 5.27 9.31 0.36
CA GLN A 55 6.60 8.73 0.17
C GLN A 55 6.50 7.21 0.25
N HIS A 56 7.10 6.52 -0.71
CA HIS A 56 7.14 5.08 -0.81
C HIS A 56 8.53 4.58 -0.43
N HIS A 57 8.58 3.59 0.45
CA HIS A 57 9.81 2.88 0.80
C HIS A 57 9.54 1.38 0.68
N LEU A 58 10.31 0.70 -0.16
CA LEU A 58 10.19 -0.74 -0.33
C LEU A 58 11.51 -1.40 0.05
N GLU A 59 11.46 -2.25 1.07
CA GLU A 59 12.63 -2.92 1.62
C GLU A 59 12.40 -4.43 1.77
N ASN A 60 13.48 -5.20 1.71
CA ASN A 60 13.52 -6.57 2.16
C ASN A 60 13.46 -6.58 3.68
N ALA A 61 12.44 -7.22 4.25
CA ALA A 61 12.24 -7.22 5.70
C ALA A 61 13.30 -8.05 6.47
N GLU A 62 14.02 -8.94 5.79
CA GLU A 62 15.04 -9.81 6.38
C GLU A 62 16.44 -9.20 6.28
N THR A 63 16.77 -8.56 5.15
CA THR A 63 18.12 -8.04 4.87
C THR A 63 18.24 -6.53 4.96
N GLY A 64 17.13 -5.80 4.97
CA GLY A 64 17.10 -4.34 4.90
C GLY A 64 17.49 -3.78 3.53
N GLU A 65 17.67 -4.63 2.52
CA GLU A 65 17.94 -4.20 1.14
C GLU A 65 16.76 -3.37 0.61
N GLN A 66 17.04 -2.18 0.05
CA GLN A 66 15.99 -1.28 -0.43
C GLN A 66 15.96 -1.25 -1.96
N THR A 67 14.76 -1.10 -2.52
CA THR A 67 14.59 -0.72 -3.92
C THR A 67 14.07 0.71 -4.02
N GLN A 68 14.68 1.48 -4.90
CA GLN A 68 14.30 2.87 -5.17
C GLN A 68 13.46 3.00 -6.45
N SER A 69 13.29 1.90 -7.19
CA SER A 69 12.53 1.89 -8.44
C SER A 69 11.08 1.51 -8.18
N PHE A 70 10.20 2.50 -8.22
CA PHE A 70 8.76 2.32 -8.07
C PHE A 70 8.07 2.39 -9.43
N SER A 71 7.14 1.46 -9.70
CA SER A 71 6.32 1.55 -10.90
C SER A 71 5.26 2.65 -10.77
N PRO A 72 4.81 3.27 -11.87
CA PRO A 72 3.63 4.15 -11.87
C PRO A 72 2.40 3.52 -11.21
N ALA A 73 2.25 2.20 -11.28
CA ALA A 73 1.14 1.48 -10.68
C ALA A 73 1.15 1.52 -9.14
N LEU A 74 2.33 1.58 -8.50
CA LEU A 74 2.42 1.79 -7.04
C LEU A 74 1.96 3.18 -6.61
N PHE A 75 2.23 4.20 -7.43
CA PHE A 75 1.72 5.55 -7.20
C PHE A 75 0.19 5.57 -7.32
N GLU A 76 -0.35 4.96 -8.37
CA GLU A 76 -1.80 4.85 -8.56
C GLU A 76 -2.48 4.09 -7.41
N PHE A 77 -1.87 3.00 -6.94
CA PHE A 77 -2.35 2.28 -5.75
C PHE A 77 -2.45 3.19 -4.53
N SER A 78 -1.38 3.93 -4.22
CA SER A 78 -1.36 4.80 -3.03
C SER A 78 -2.37 5.96 -3.12
N ASP A 79 -2.60 6.50 -4.30
CA ASP A 79 -3.63 7.53 -4.55
C ASP A 79 -5.05 6.94 -4.40
N ARG A 80 -5.32 5.77 -4.97
CA ARG A 80 -6.61 5.08 -4.82
C ARG A 80 -6.88 4.68 -3.38
N LEU A 81 -5.86 4.21 -2.66
CA LEU A 81 -5.95 3.91 -1.23
C LEU A 81 -6.27 5.17 -0.43
N HIS A 82 -5.59 6.28 -0.72
CA HIS A 82 -5.87 7.55 -0.08
C HIS A 82 -7.30 8.02 -0.31
N ARG A 83 -7.79 7.99 -1.56
CA ARG A 83 -9.18 8.35 -1.90
C ARG A 83 -10.19 7.49 -1.15
N LEU A 84 -9.97 6.17 -1.09
CA LEU A 84 -10.85 5.25 -0.38
C LEU A 84 -10.98 5.63 1.10
N PHE A 85 -9.87 5.97 1.76
CA PHE A 85 -9.89 6.41 3.16
C PHE A 85 -10.54 7.79 3.34
N CYS A 86 -10.27 8.75 2.45
CA CYS A 86 -10.94 10.05 2.45
C CYS A 86 -12.47 9.94 2.29
N GLU A 87 -12.94 9.06 1.40
CA GLU A 87 -14.37 8.77 1.23
C GLU A 87 -14.99 8.22 2.53
N SER A 88 -14.18 7.53 3.35
CA SER A 88 -14.58 7.02 4.67
C SER A 88 -14.39 8.00 5.85
N GLN A 89 -14.08 9.27 5.57
CA GLN A 89 -13.76 10.30 6.57
C GLN A 89 -12.61 9.89 7.51
N SER A 90 -11.70 9.05 7.02
CA SER A 90 -10.55 8.54 7.76
C SER A 90 -9.27 8.95 7.04
N HIS A 91 -8.23 9.25 7.80
CA HIS A 91 -6.93 9.63 7.24
C HIS A 91 -5.83 8.87 7.96
N TRP A 92 -5.03 8.12 7.23
CA TRP A 92 -3.81 7.51 7.74
C TRP A 92 -2.62 8.47 7.54
N ARG A 93 -1.68 8.48 8.50
CA ARG A 93 -0.37 9.14 8.40
C ARG A 93 0.67 8.22 7.77
N SER A 94 0.64 6.95 8.15
CA SER A 94 1.49 5.93 7.53
C SER A 94 0.72 4.63 7.35
N ALA A 95 1.10 3.89 6.31
CA ALA A 95 0.65 2.52 6.09
C ALA A 95 1.89 1.65 5.87
N GLU A 96 2.00 0.56 6.62
CA GLU A 96 3.06 -0.43 6.46
C GLU A 96 2.42 -1.72 5.95
N ILE A 97 2.82 -2.13 4.76
CA ILE A 97 2.28 -3.29 4.06
C ILE A 97 3.35 -4.36 4.03
N GLU A 98 3.15 -5.43 4.78
CA GLU A 98 4.03 -6.60 4.79
C GLU A 98 3.57 -7.59 3.72
N LEU A 99 4.46 -7.84 2.76
CA LEU A 99 4.25 -8.73 1.64
C LEU A 99 5.03 -10.02 1.87
N GLN A 100 4.35 -11.16 1.82
CA GLN A 100 4.97 -12.47 2.03
C GLN A 100 4.87 -13.35 0.79
N ARG A 101 6.01 -13.96 0.44
CA ARG A 101 6.10 -14.95 -0.63
C ARG A 101 5.61 -16.30 -0.14
N GLY A 102 4.68 -16.89 -0.87
CA GLY A 102 4.17 -18.24 -0.67
C GLY A 102 5.10 -19.32 -1.21
N ALA A 103 4.69 -20.58 -1.02
CA ALA A 103 5.47 -21.76 -1.42
C ALA A 103 5.65 -21.89 -2.95
N ASN A 104 4.76 -21.28 -3.73
CA ASN A 104 4.85 -21.24 -5.20
C ASN A 104 5.85 -20.18 -5.72
N GLY A 105 6.54 -19.47 -4.83
CA GLY A 105 7.50 -18.43 -5.18
C GLY A 105 6.87 -17.11 -5.63
N ARG A 106 5.57 -16.88 -5.41
CA ARG A 106 4.88 -15.59 -5.64
C ARG A 106 4.45 -14.97 -4.31
N LEU A 107 4.31 -13.64 -4.27
CA LEU A 107 3.68 -12.96 -3.13
C LEU A 107 2.20 -13.34 -3.11
N GLU A 108 1.73 -13.83 -1.97
CA GLU A 108 0.36 -14.35 -1.80
C GLU A 108 -0.45 -13.53 -0.79
N SER A 109 0.23 -12.86 0.14
CA SER A 109 -0.42 -12.03 1.15
C SER A 109 0.21 -10.65 1.24
N ALA A 110 -0.64 -9.70 1.59
CA ALA A 110 -0.31 -8.33 1.92
C ALA A 110 -1.09 -7.97 3.20
N GLU A 111 -0.36 -7.81 4.30
CA GLU A 111 -0.92 -7.39 5.58
C GLU A 111 -0.62 -5.91 5.78
N THR A 112 -1.66 -5.08 5.92
CA THR A 112 -1.49 -3.63 6.05
C THR A 112 -1.77 -3.17 7.47
N ASN A 113 -0.80 -2.49 8.06
CA ASN A 113 -0.89 -1.83 9.35
C ASN A 113 -0.95 -0.31 9.14
N TYR A 114 -2.02 0.32 9.60
CA TYR A 114 -2.19 1.78 9.50
C TYR A 114 -1.83 2.48 10.79
N SER A 115 -1.23 3.66 10.66
CA SER A 115 -1.06 4.62 11.75
C SER A 115 -1.85 5.88 11.41
N TYR A 116 -2.59 6.40 12.39
CA TYR A 116 -3.52 7.55 12.26
C TYR A 116 -2.95 8.81 12.92
#